data_AF-A0A1G9YZK9-F1
#
_entry.id   AF-A0A1G9YZK9-F1
#
_cell.length_a   1.000
_cell.length_b   1.000
_cell.length_c   1.000
_cell.angle_alpha   90.00
_cell.angle_beta   90.00
_cell.angle_gamma   90.00
#
_symmetry.space_group_name_H-M   'P 1'
#
loop_
_entity.id
_entity.type
_entity.pdbx_description
1 polymer ?
#
loop_
_entity_poly.entity_id
_entity_poly.type
_entity_poly.pdbx_seq_one_letter_code
_entity_poly.pdbx_strand_id
1 'polypeptide(L)'
;MNVTGQRSHNYADCDGCHEADADLRIRLDDDEGTARWCYQCAGGLLRTLTSAGIVVTASKLVRPVEPAADVPEAAHDPGWTVDLAVEVLQAVTPQAVQLIRTLVEHEGNTTAQTLREVLGVAQVGPVTKSLNTAARHLWRGERLAAKVSVATPRQQGGLGSVVESYELPAGTVAIWNRALLRLDRARNDNEADQ
;
A
#
# COMPACT_ATOMS: atom_id res chain seq x y z
N MET A 1 -1.52 21.81 -35.31
CA MET A 1 -2.37 21.03 -34.39
C MET A 1 -1.47 20.53 -33.28
N ASN A 2 -1.54 21.14 -32.10
CA ASN A 2 -0.69 20.82 -30.95
C ASN A 2 -1.35 19.70 -30.16
N VAL A 3 -0.72 18.53 -30.12
CA VAL A 3 -0.97 17.53 -29.07
C VAL A 3 0.31 17.45 -28.26
N THR A 4 0.41 18.31 -27.24
CA THR A 4 1.42 18.21 -26.19
C THR A 4 1.13 16.95 -25.37
N GLY A 5 1.60 15.82 -25.86
CA GLY A 5 1.63 14.55 -25.15
C GLY A 5 2.74 14.58 -24.12
N GLN A 6 2.48 15.15 -22.95
CA GLN A 6 3.36 14.98 -21.80
C GLN A 6 2.60 15.26 -20.51
N ARG A 7 2.08 14.20 -19.88
CA ARG A 7 1.86 14.17 -18.44
C ARG A 7 2.16 12.78 -17.89
N SER A 8 3.43 12.58 -17.60
CA SER A 8 3.88 11.62 -16.59
C SER A 8 3.26 12.05 -15.26
N HIS A 9 2.54 11.17 -14.59
CA HIS A 9 2.03 11.43 -13.24
C HIS A 9 2.63 10.39 -12.31
N ASN A 10 3.85 10.69 -11.86
CA ASN A 10 4.43 10.12 -10.64
C ASN A 10 3.52 10.48 -9.46
N TYR A 11 2.96 9.47 -8.81
CA TYR A 11 1.94 9.54 -7.77
C TYR A 11 2.51 9.96 -6.40
N ALA A 12 3.03 11.19 -6.35
CA ALA A 12 3.38 11.92 -5.13
C ALA A 12 2.93 13.39 -5.29
N ASP A 13 1.63 13.58 -5.51
CA ASP A 13 1.02 14.87 -5.91
C ASP A 13 0.38 15.64 -4.75
N CYS A 14 0.74 15.31 -3.51
CA CYS A 14 0.44 16.15 -2.35
C CYS A 14 1.28 17.43 -2.41
N ASP A 15 0.61 18.59 -2.44
CA ASP A 15 1.24 19.93 -2.42
C ASP A 15 1.93 20.24 -1.08
N GLY A 16 1.66 19.44 -0.05
CA GLY A 16 2.28 19.58 1.28
C GLY A 16 3.61 18.85 1.42
N CYS A 17 3.63 17.53 1.16
CA CYS A 17 4.81 16.70 1.37
C CYS A 17 5.52 16.25 0.10
N HIS A 18 4.88 16.28 -1.07
CA HIS A 18 5.40 15.73 -2.33
C HIS A 18 5.89 14.28 -2.26
N GLU A 19 5.47 13.53 -1.23
CA GLU A 19 5.89 12.15 -0.96
C GLU A 19 4.71 11.17 -0.98
N ALA A 20 3.49 11.70 -0.92
CA ALA A 20 2.27 10.91 -0.87
C ALA A 20 1.28 11.37 -1.94
N ASP A 21 0.41 10.42 -2.28
CA ASP A 21 -0.78 10.67 -3.07
C ASP A 21 -1.71 11.68 -2.39
N ALA A 22 -2.21 12.67 -3.13
CA ALA A 22 -3.27 13.54 -2.66
C ALA A 22 -4.61 12.79 -2.61
N ASP A 23 -5.28 12.90 -1.46
CA ASP A 23 -6.59 12.32 -1.17
C ASP A 23 -7.71 13.37 -1.20
N LEU A 24 -7.35 14.63 -0.99
CA LEU A 24 -8.25 15.75 -0.78
C LEU A 24 -7.93 16.86 -1.77
N ARG A 25 -8.99 17.48 -2.29
CA ARG A 25 -8.92 18.78 -2.94
C ARG A 25 -9.51 19.81 -1.99
N ILE A 26 -8.70 20.81 -1.63
CA ILE A 26 -9.08 21.91 -0.76
C ILE A 26 -9.18 23.17 -1.61
N ARG A 27 -10.31 23.87 -1.49
CA ARG A 27 -10.55 25.19 -2.09
C ARG A 27 -10.88 26.20 -0.99
N LEU A 28 -10.27 27.37 -1.05
CA LEU A 28 -10.64 28.52 -0.22
C LEU A 28 -11.73 29.30 -0.96
N ASP A 29 -12.74 29.82 -0.26
CA ASP A 29 -13.90 30.44 -0.93
C ASP A 29 -13.54 31.68 -1.78
N ASP A 30 -12.47 32.40 -1.41
CA ASP A 30 -12.03 33.63 -2.07
C ASP A 30 -10.91 33.42 -3.11
N ASP A 31 -10.48 32.17 -3.34
CA ASP A 31 -9.35 31.86 -4.23
C ASP A 31 -9.78 30.91 -5.37
N GLU A 32 -9.35 31.21 -6.59
CA GLU A 32 -9.50 30.31 -7.74
C GLU A 32 -8.53 29.11 -7.65
N GLY A 33 -7.52 29.19 -6.77
CA GLY A 33 -6.59 28.12 -6.49
C GLY A 33 -7.26 26.88 -5.88
N THR A 34 -6.88 25.70 -6.38
CA THR A 34 -7.18 24.42 -5.72
C THR A 34 -5.88 23.75 -5.32
N ALA A 35 -5.79 23.35 -4.05
CA ALA A 35 -4.63 22.63 -3.54
C ALA A 35 -5.00 21.16 -3.28
N ARG A 36 -4.05 20.26 -3.49
CA ARG A 36 -4.19 18.81 -3.40
C ARG A 36 -3.36 18.30 -2.24
N TRP A 37 -4.00 17.64 -1.27
CA TRP A 37 -3.35 17.26 -0.01
C TRP A 37 -3.63 15.80 0.32
N CYS A 38 -2.64 15.09 0.86
CA CYS A 38 -2.88 13.80 1.51
C CYS A 38 -3.54 14.02 2.88
N TYR A 39 -4.21 12.99 3.43
CA TYR A 39 -4.89 13.11 4.73
C TYR A 39 -3.97 13.58 5.87
N GLN A 40 -2.72 13.12 5.86
CA GLN A 40 -1.76 13.44 6.92
C GLN A 40 -1.38 14.93 6.89
N CYS A 41 -1.11 15.49 5.72
CA CYS A 41 -0.75 16.91 5.58
C CYS A 41 -1.98 17.82 5.74
N ALA A 42 -3.15 17.40 5.27
CA ALA A 42 -4.37 18.21 5.32
C ALA A 42 -4.86 18.51 6.75
N GLY A 43 -4.66 17.58 7.69
CA GLY A 43 -5.23 17.69 9.04
C GLY A 43 -4.70 18.88 9.86
N GLY A 44 -3.45 19.28 9.65
CA GLY A 44 -2.89 20.48 10.29
C GLY A 44 -3.48 21.75 9.68
N LEU A 45 -3.42 21.84 8.34
CA LEU A 45 -3.90 22.98 7.57
C LEU A 45 -5.38 23.28 7.83
N LEU A 46 -6.25 22.27 7.76
CA LEU A 46 -7.69 22.44 7.96
C LEU A 46 -8.01 23.01 9.35
N ARG A 47 -7.29 22.56 10.40
CA ARG A 47 -7.45 23.10 11.76
C ARG A 47 -7.04 24.56 11.86
N THR A 48 -5.91 24.94 11.26
CA THR A 48 -5.45 26.33 11.24
C THR A 48 -6.45 27.24 10.52
N LEU A 49 -6.91 26.85 9.33
CA LEU A 49 -7.82 27.66 8.53
C LEU A 49 -9.19 27.83 9.21
N THR A 50 -9.76 26.75 9.74
CA THR A 50 -11.05 26.81 10.45
C THR A 50 -10.96 27.63 11.73
N SER A 51 -9.84 27.55 12.46
CA SER A 51 -9.61 28.36 13.66
C SER A 51 -9.43 29.85 13.35
N ALA A 52 -8.95 30.19 12.14
CA ALA A 52 -8.85 31.55 11.64
C ALA A 52 -10.19 32.09 11.09
N GLY A 53 -11.28 31.31 11.13
CA GLY A 53 -12.58 31.69 10.58
C GLY A 53 -12.66 31.64 9.05
N ILE A 54 -11.69 31.00 8.39
CA ILE A 54 -11.66 30.86 6.93
C ILE A 54 -12.57 29.70 6.52
N VAL A 55 -13.49 29.97 5.60
CA VAL A 55 -14.36 28.94 5.01
C VAL A 55 -13.56 28.15 3.97
N VAL A 56 -13.57 26.84 4.15
CA VAL A 56 -12.84 25.90 3.28
C VAL A 56 -13.79 24.85 2.75
N THR A 57 -13.72 24.60 1.46
CA THR A 57 -14.39 23.46 0.83
C THR A 57 -13.36 22.34 0.65
N ALA A 58 -13.47 21.31 1.47
CA ALA A 58 -12.68 20.08 1.31
C ALA A 58 -13.55 19.02 0.61
N SER A 59 -13.07 18.54 -0.53
CA SER A 59 -13.73 17.47 -1.28
C SER A 59 -12.78 16.29 -1.43
N LYS A 60 -13.32 15.08 -1.29
CA LYS A 60 -12.54 13.88 -1.61
C LYS A 60 -12.15 13.94 -3.08
N LEU A 61 -10.87 13.75 -3.35
CA LEU A 61 -10.38 13.67 -4.72
C LEU A 61 -10.77 12.28 -5.25
N VAL A 62 -11.98 12.20 -5.80
CA VAL A 62 -12.44 11.00 -6.52
C VAL A 62 -11.64 10.96 -7.81
N ARG A 63 -10.57 10.16 -7.80
CA ARG A 63 -9.87 9.83 -9.03
C ARG A 63 -10.91 9.13 -9.91
N PRO A 64 -11.08 9.53 -11.19
CA PRO A 64 -11.89 8.75 -12.09
C PRO A 64 -11.30 7.34 -12.04
N VAL A 65 -12.08 6.41 -11.48
CA VAL A 65 -11.83 5.00 -11.72
C VAL A 65 -12.04 4.93 -13.22
N GLU A 66 -10.95 4.89 -14.00
CA GLU A 66 -11.07 4.50 -15.39
C GLU A 66 -11.97 3.28 -15.37
N PRO A 67 -13.14 3.30 -16.05
CA PRO A 67 -14.00 2.12 -16.07
C PRO A 67 -13.06 1.00 -16.44
N ALA A 68 -12.91 0.03 -15.54
CA ALA A 68 -12.06 -1.10 -15.79
C ALA A 68 -12.57 -1.61 -17.13
N ALA A 69 -11.76 -1.45 -18.19
CA ALA A 69 -11.99 -2.23 -19.39
C ALA A 69 -12.22 -3.64 -18.86
N ASP A 70 -13.27 -4.33 -19.32
CA ASP A 70 -13.56 -5.71 -18.93
C ASP A 70 -12.33 -6.57 -19.25
N VAL A 71 -11.38 -6.54 -18.33
CA VAL A 71 -10.16 -7.29 -18.34
C VAL A 71 -10.60 -8.56 -17.67
N PRO A 72 -10.60 -9.70 -18.39
CA PRO A 72 -10.96 -10.97 -17.79
C PRO A 72 -10.19 -11.11 -16.48
N GLU A 73 -10.90 -11.49 -15.44
CA GLU A 73 -10.45 -11.74 -14.06
C GLU A 73 -9.48 -12.93 -13.98
N ALA A 74 -8.56 -13.03 -14.94
CA ALA A 74 -7.35 -13.80 -14.83
C ALA A 74 -6.33 -12.86 -14.17
N ALA A 75 -6.23 -12.97 -12.85
CA ALA A 75 -5.13 -12.48 -12.05
C ALA A 75 -3.83 -12.60 -12.86
N HIS A 76 -3.33 -11.46 -13.35
CA HIS A 76 -1.95 -11.42 -13.83
C HIS A 76 -1.11 -11.56 -12.57
N ASP A 77 -0.69 -12.79 -12.29
CA ASP A 77 0.43 -13.06 -11.39
C ASP A 77 1.54 -12.11 -11.84
N PRO A 78 1.96 -11.14 -11.01
CA PRO A 78 2.93 -10.15 -11.44
C PRO A 78 4.26 -10.80 -11.84
N GLY A 79 4.44 -12.10 -11.59
CA GLY A 79 5.66 -12.84 -11.89
C GLY A 79 6.57 -12.77 -10.67
N TRP A 80 6.03 -13.07 -9.50
CA TRP A 80 6.79 -13.08 -8.26
C TRP A 80 8.03 -13.97 -8.40
N THR A 81 9.19 -13.39 -8.11
CA THR A 81 10.45 -14.13 -8.01
C THR A 81 10.91 -14.14 -6.55
N VAL A 82 11.74 -15.12 -6.21
CA VAL A 82 12.33 -15.21 -4.85
C VAL A 82 13.20 -13.99 -4.57
N ASP A 83 13.95 -13.50 -5.55
CA ASP A 83 14.84 -12.35 -5.38
C ASP A 83 14.05 -11.08 -5.07
N LEU A 84 12.96 -10.83 -5.81
CA LEU A 84 12.10 -9.68 -5.55
C LEU A 84 11.38 -9.78 -4.20
N ALA A 85 10.95 -10.98 -3.81
CA ALA A 85 10.40 -11.20 -2.47
C ALA A 85 11.45 -10.93 -1.37
N VAL A 86 12.72 -11.28 -1.57
CA VAL A 86 13.81 -10.93 -0.63
C VAL A 86 13.99 -9.42 -0.55
N GLU A 87 14.06 -8.72 -1.69
CA GLU A 87 14.20 -7.26 -1.73
C GLU A 87 13.04 -6.57 -0.99
N VAL A 88 11.80 -7.05 -1.17
CA VAL A 88 10.63 -6.56 -0.44
C VAL A 88 10.80 -6.79 1.06
N LEU A 89 11.18 -8.00 1.49
CA LEU A 89 11.34 -8.32 2.91
C LEU A 89 12.46 -7.50 3.59
N GLN A 90 13.50 -7.13 2.84
CA GLN A 90 14.58 -6.26 3.32
C GLN A 90 14.16 -4.79 3.45
N ALA A 91 13.16 -4.36 2.66
CA ALA A 91 12.69 -2.97 2.62
C ALA A 91 11.57 -2.66 3.63
N VAL A 92 11.09 -3.66 4.38
CA VAL A 92 9.93 -3.51 5.29
C VAL A 92 10.31 -3.69 6.76
N THR A 93 9.37 -3.36 7.64
CA THR A 93 9.56 -3.50 9.08
C THR A 93 9.59 -4.97 9.52
N PRO A 94 10.19 -5.30 10.68
CA PRO A 94 10.15 -6.66 11.23
C PRO A 94 8.73 -7.21 11.40
N GLN A 95 7.75 -6.35 11.70
CA GLN A 95 6.34 -6.73 11.80
C GLN A 95 5.77 -7.17 10.44
N ALA A 96 6.14 -6.51 9.35
CA ALA A 96 5.73 -6.93 8.00
C ALA A 96 6.39 -8.25 7.58
N VAL A 97 7.65 -8.49 7.98
CA VAL A 97 8.31 -9.80 7.80
C VAL A 97 7.57 -10.87 8.60
N GLN A 98 7.22 -10.60 9.85
CA GLN A 98 6.47 -11.54 10.70
C GLN A 98 5.07 -11.84 10.12
N LEU A 99 4.40 -10.84 9.54
CA LEU A 99 3.12 -11.03 8.86
C LEU A 99 3.26 -12.06 7.73
N ILE A 100 4.33 -11.98 6.94
CA ILE A 100 4.60 -12.93 5.86
C ILE A 100 4.95 -14.31 6.39
N ARG A 101 5.74 -14.42 7.48
CA ARG A 101 6.00 -15.70 8.14
C ARG A 101 4.70 -16.39 8.55
N THR A 102 3.82 -15.66 9.25
CA THR A 102 2.55 -16.22 9.70
C THR A 102 1.66 -16.61 8.52
N LEU A 103 1.59 -15.80 7.46
CA LEU A 103 0.84 -16.19 6.27
C LEU A 103 1.41 -17.47 5.63
N VAL A 104 2.74 -17.62 5.53
CA VAL A 104 3.39 -18.82 4.99
C VAL A 104 3.16 -20.05 5.88
N GLU A 105 3.23 -19.91 7.21
CA GLU A 105 2.94 -20.98 8.18
C GLU A 105 1.51 -21.49 8.06
N HIS A 106 0.57 -20.61 7.71
CA HIS A 106 -0.83 -20.93 7.48
C HIS A 106 -1.17 -21.13 5.99
N GLU A 107 -0.23 -21.66 5.20
CA GLU A 107 -0.43 -22.04 3.78
C GLU A 107 -0.96 -20.91 2.87
N GLY A 108 -0.67 -19.66 3.24
CA GLY A 108 -1.03 -18.46 2.51
C GLY A 108 -2.32 -17.78 2.95
N ASN A 109 -3.03 -18.25 3.98
CA ASN A 109 -4.26 -17.61 4.45
C ASN A 109 -4.42 -17.71 5.97
N THR A 110 -4.70 -16.59 6.64
CA THR A 110 -5.03 -16.60 8.06
C THR A 110 -6.01 -15.48 8.44
N THR A 111 -6.59 -15.57 9.63
CA THR A 111 -7.55 -14.58 10.11
C THR A 111 -6.86 -13.29 10.56
N ALA A 112 -7.58 -12.17 10.46
CA ALA A 112 -7.15 -10.89 11.01
C ALA A 112 -6.94 -10.95 12.53
N GLN A 113 -7.64 -11.83 13.25
CA GLN A 113 -7.44 -12.05 14.69
C GLN A 113 -6.08 -12.70 14.96
N THR A 114 -5.76 -13.80 14.29
CA THR A 114 -4.48 -14.51 14.42
C THR A 114 -3.30 -13.58 14.15
N LEU A 115 -3.38 -12.76 13.09
CA LEU A 115 -2.32 -11.79 12.79
C LEU A 115 -2.18 -10.71 13.86
N ARG A 116 -3.28 -10.23 14.47
CA ARG A 116 -3.18 -9.26 15.58
C ARG A 116 -2.46 -9.84 16.79
N GLU A 117 -2.79 -11.08 17.15
CA GLU A 117 -2.18 -11.79 18.27
C GLU A 117 -0.68 -12.00 18.06
N VAL A 118 -0.29 -12.52 16.89
CA VAL A 118 1.12 -12.81 16.58
C VAL A 118 1.95 -11.53 16.42
N LEU A 119 1.40 -10.51 15.76
CA LEU A 119 2.12 -9.24 15.53
C LEU A 119 2.12 -8.32 16.75
N GLY A 120 1.26 -8.58 17.75
CA GLY A 120 1.07 -7.70 18.90
C GLY A 120 0.49 -6.33 18.53
N VAL A 121 -0.33 -6.26 17.48
CA VAL A 121 -0.89 -4.99 16.95
C VAL A 121 -2.40 -4.94 17.07
N ALA A 122 -2.94 -3.74 17.30
CA ALA A 122 -4.39 -3.52 17.32
C ALA A 122 -5.01 -3.64 15.91
N GLN A 123 -4.25 -3.31 14.85
CA GLN A 123 -4.72 -3.30 13.46
C GLN A 123 -3.66 -3.85 12.52
N VAL A 124 -4.04 -4.80 11.67
CA VAL A 124 -3.16 -5.45 10.67
C VAL A 124 -3.06 -4.60 9.40
N GLY A 125 -4.11 -3.85 9.07
CA GLY A 125 -4.22 -3.05 7.84
C GLY A 125 -3.01 -2.13 7.57
N PRO A 126 -2.49 -1.37 8.56
CA PRO A 126 -1.29 -0.56 8.36
C PRO A 126 -0.03 -1.36 7.99
N VAL A 127 0.18 -2.53 8.61
CA VAL A 127 1.32 -3.41 8.32
C VAL A 127 1.22 -3.97 6.91
N THR A 128 0.04 -4.48 6.53
CA THR A 128 -0.24 -4.96 5.16
C THR A 128 -0.08 -3.84 4.13
N LYS A 129 -0.54 -2.62 4.44
CA LYS A 129 -0.39 -1.46 3.55
C LYS A 129 1.08 -1.13 3.33
N SER A 130 1.89 -1.08 4.39
CA SER A 130 3.34 -0.82 4.29
C SER A 130 4.03 -1.86 3.40
N LEU A 131 3.72 -3.14 3.60
CA LEU A 131 4.26 -4.24 2.81
C LEU A 131 3.89 -4.11 1.32
N ASN A 132 2.61 -3.88 1.03
CA ASN A 132 2.14 -3.68 -0.33
C ASN A 132 2.80 -2.46 -0.97
N THR A 133 2.93 -1.34 -0.25
CA THR A 133 3.62 -0.13 -0.75
C THR A 133 5.08 -0.42 -1.11
N ALA A 134 5.83 -1.12 -0.26
CA ALA A 134 7.23 -1.49 -0.55
C ALA A 134 7.34 -2.33 -1.84
N ALA A 135 6.45 -3.32 -2.01
CA ALA A 135 6.40 -4.13 -3.22
C ALA A 135 6.12 -3.31 -4.49
N ARG A 136 5.24 -2.31 -4.41
CA ARG A 136 4.96 -1.42 -5.55
C ARG A 136 6.16 -0.58 -5.94
N HIS A 137 6.91 -0.06 -4.97
CA HIS A 137 8.10 0.74 -5.24
C HIS A 137 9.19 -0.08 -5.95
N LEU A 138 9.36 -1.35 -5.57
CA LEU A 138 10.37 -2.22 -6.14
C LEU A 138 10.01 -2.73 -7.55
N TRP A 139 8.71 -2.80 -7.90
CA TRP A 139 8.26 -3.38 -9.18
C TRP A 139 8.51 -2.51 -10.45
N ARG A 140 9.08 -1.30 -10.33
CA ARG A 140 9.57 -0.43 -11.45
C ARG A 140 8.75 -0.45 -12.76
N GLY A 141 7.42 -0.37 -12.70
CA GLY A 141 6.55 -0.23 -13.87
C GLY A 141 5.23 0.46 -13.54
N GLU A 142 4.96 1.62 -14.16
CA GLU A 142 3.84 2.53 -13.82
C GLU A 142 2.45 1.86 -13.82
N ARG A 143 2.19 0.93 -14.74
CA ARG A 143 0.88 0.25 -14.85
C ARG A 143 0.74 -1.01 -13.98
N LEU A 144 1.85 -1.65 -13.63
CA LEU A 144 1.85 -2.87 -12.82
C LEU A 144 1.89 -2.55 -11.32
N ALA A 145 2.60 -1.48 -10.93
CA ALA A 145 2.70 -1.07 -9.53
C ALA A 145 1.33 -0.88 -8.87
N ALA A 146 0.33 -0.31 -9.55
CA ALA A 146 -1.01 -0.16 -8.97
C ALA A 146 -1.72 -1.48 -8.63
N LYS A 147 -1.32 -2.60 -9.26
CA LYS A 147 -1.94 -3.93 -9.10
C LYS A 147 -1.11 -4.91 -8.27
N VAL A 148 0.11 -4.55 -7.86
CA VAL A 148 0.94 -5.42 -7.02
C VAL A 148 0.38 -5.41 -5.59
N SER A 149 -0.03 -6.59 -5.14
CA SER A 149 -0.39 -6.89 -3.75
C SER A 149 0.38 -8.12 -3.29
N VAL A 150 1.06 -7.99 -2.15
CA VAL A 150 1.72 -9.09 -1.44
C VAL A 150 0.71 -9.85 -0.61
N ALA A 151 -0.15 -9.13 0.13
CA ALA A 151 -1.21 -9.71 0.92
C ALA A 151 -2.51 -8.91 0.73
N THR A 152 -3.61 -9.63 0.54
CA THR A 152 -4.92 -9.07 0.21
C THR A 152 -5.87 -9.28 1.39
N PRO A 153 -6.53 -8.24 1.90
CA PRO A 153 -7.58 -8.39 2.89
C PRO A 153 -8.83 -9.00 2.26
N ARG A 154 -9.40 -10.03 2.88
CA ARG A 154 -10.72 -10.56 2.55
C ARG A 154 -11.77 -9.96 3.48
N GLN A 155 -12.83 -9.47 2.85
CA GLN A 155 -14.00 -8.89 3.51
C GLN A 155 -15.22 -9.77 3.24
N GLN A 156 -15.99 -10.10 4.26
CA GLN A 156 -17.36 -10.56 4.07
C GLN A 156 -18.30 -9.35 3.91
N GLY A 157 -19.24 -9.46 2.97
CA GLY A 157 -20.00 -8.33 2.43
C GLY A 157 -20.83 -7.51 3.44
N GLY A 158 -21.02 -6.24 3.09
CA GLY A 158 -21.87 -5.27 3.80
C GLY A 158 -21.24 -3.86 3.86
N LEU A 159 -22.07 -2.81 3.87
CA LEU A 159 -21.64 -1.44 4.16
C LEU A 159 -21.08 -1.40 5.60
N GLY A 160 -19.76 -1.28 5.74
CA GLY A 160 -19.04 -1.34 7.03
C GLY A 160 -18.23 -2.63 7.25
N SER A 161 -17.87 -3.35 6.19
CA SER A 161 -17.18 -4.65 6.24
C SER A 161 -15.90 -4.64 7.09
N VAL A 162 -15.88 -5.53 8.08
CA VAL A 162 -14.69 -5.86 8.87
C VAL A 162 -13.81 -6.81 8.06
N VAL A 163 -12.49 -6.56 8.05
CA VAL A 163 -11.54 -7.49 7.42
C VAL A 163 -11.47 -8.76 8.28
N GLU A 164 -11.85 -9.90 7.69
CA GLU A 164 -11.92 -11.19 8.38
C GLU A 164 -10.60 -11.94 8.30
N SER A 165 -9.98 -11.94 7.12
CA SER A 165 -8.76 -12.69 6.84
C SER A 165 -7.85 -11.95 5.86
N TYR A 166 -6.62 -12.43 5.77
CA TYR A 166 -5.61 -11.97 4.83
C TYR A 166 -5.08 -13.18 4.08
N GLU A 167 -4.88 -13.01 2.77
CA GLU A 167 -4.35 -14.07 1.91
C GLU A 167 -3.16 -13.59 1.07
N LEU A 168 -2.24 -14.51 0.80
CA LEU A 168 -1.21 -14.35 -0.24
C LEU A 168 -1.82 -14.68 -1.61
N PRO A 169 -1.36 -14.03 -2.70
CA PRO A 169 -1.72 -14.42 -4.04
C PRO A 169 -1.45 -15.90 -4.30
N ALA A 170 -2.35 -16.55 -5.04
CA ALA A 170 -2.23 -17.95 -5.39
C ALA A 170 -0.85 -18.26 -6.01
N GLY A 171 -0.23 -19.37 -5.61
CA GLY A 171 1.08 -19.78 -6.11
C GLY A 171 2.30 -19.08 -5.50
N THR A 172 2.11 -18.05 -4.67
CA THR A 172 3.25 -17.28 -4.12
C THR A 172 3.81 -17.80 -2.79
N VAL A 173 3.10 -18.69 -2.09
CA VAL A 173 3.52 -19.22 -0.77
C VAL A 173 4.93 -19.80 -0.80
N ALA A 174 5.26 -20.61 -1.81
CA ALA A 174 6.58 -21.21 -1.96
C ALA A 174 7.69 -20.16 -2.22
N ILE A 175 7.35 -19.06 -2.90
CA ILE A 175 8.28 -17.96 -3.18
C ILE A 175 8.62 -17.22 -1.90
N TRP A 176 7.60 -16.83 -1.13
CA TRP A 176 7.77 -16.15 0.16
C TRP A 176 8.51 -17.01 1.18
N ASN A 177 8.21 -18.30 1.24
CA ASN A 177 8.93 -19.24 2.12
C ASN A 177 10.43 -19.29 1.77
N ARG A 178 10.78 -19.41 0.48
CA ARG A 178 12.19 -19.40 0.04
C ARG A 178 12.88 -18.07 0.33
N ALA A 179 12.17 -16.95 0.18
CA ALA A 179 12.71 -15.64 0.48
C ALA A 179 13.02 -15.47 1.97
N LEU A 180 12.12 -15.89 2.85
CA LEU A 180 12.33 -15.90 4.31
C LEU A 180 13.55 -16.75 4.70
N LEU A 181 13.69 -17.95 4.14
CA LEU A 181 14.84 -18.82 4.40
C LEU A 181 16.17 -18.19 3.96
N ARG A 182 16.19 -17.43 2.85
CA ARG A 182 17.40 -16.70 2.42
C ARG A 182 17.72 -15.55 3.36
N LEU A 183 16.71 -14.82 3.81
CA LEU A 183 16.88 -13.71 4.76
C LEU A 183 17.45 -14.20 6.10
N ASP A 184 16.96 -15.34 6.60
CA ASP A 184 17.45 -15.94 7.84
C ASP A 184 18.90 -16.40 7.76
N ARG A 185 19.29 -17.04 6.65
CA ARG A 185 20.69 -17.45 6.43
C ARG A 185 21.62 -16.25 6.42
N ALA A 186 21.28 -15.22 5.66
CA ALA A 186 22.09 -14.00 5.59
C ALA A 186 22.25 -13.33 6.96
N ARG A 187 21.23 -13.39 7.83
CA ARG A 187 21.34 -12.87 9.21
C ARG A 187 22.28 -13.73 10.06
N ASN A 188 22.13 -15.04 10.02
CA ASN A 188 22.95 -15.95 10.82
C ASN A 188 24.44 -15.90 10.41
N ASP A 189 24.72 -15.75 9.12
CA ASP A 189 26.10 -15.61 8.62
C ASP A 189 26.76 -14.33 9.17
N ASN A 190 26.02 -13.22 9.23
CA ASN A 190 26.51 -11.95 9.79
C ASN A 190 26.70 -11.98 11.32
N GLU A 191 26.02 -12.88 12.04
CA GLU A 191 26.20 -13.07 13.49
C GLU A 191 27.41 -13.95 13.82
N ALA A 192 27.79 -14.86 12.90
CA ALA A 192 28.95 -15.73 13.08
C ALA A 192 30.31 -15.02 12.86
N ASP A 193 30.30 -13.91 12.10
CA ASP A 193 31.48 -13.10 11.80
C ASP A 193 31.77 -12.00 12.85
N GLN A 194 30.96 -11.88 13.90
CA GLN A 194 31.10 -10.93 15.02
C GLN A 194 31.68 -11.59 16.28
#